data_AF-A0AB39VDX6-F1
#
_entry.id   AF-A0AB39VDX6-F1
#
_cell.length_a   1.000
_cell.length_b   1.000
_cell.length_c   1.000
_cell.angle_alpha   90.00
_cell.angle_beta   90.00
_cell.angle_gamma   90.00
#
_symmetry.space_group_name_H-M   'P 1'
#
loop_
_entity.id
_entity.type
_entity.pdbx_description
1 polymer ?
#
loop_
_entity_poly.entity_id
_entity_poly.type
_entity_poly.pdbx_seq_one_letter_code
_entity_poly.pdbx_strand_id
1 'polypeptide(L)' 'MEFYKRLIIKILEKSSVGSDNRLLEKLKSGYDLTQREMNELEELLDSIL' A
#
# COMPACT_ATOMS: atom_id res chain seq x y z
N MET A 1 1.14 13.11 -8.39
CA MET A 1 1.12 11.64 -8.22
C MET A 1 1.72 11.16 -6.89
N GLU A 2 2.69 11.85 -6.28
CA GLU A 2 3.27 11.44 -4.98
C GLU A 2 2.31 11.48 -3.78
N PHE A 3 1.29 12.33 -3.83
CA PHE A 3 0.34 12.49 -2.71
C PHE A 3 -0.42 11.19 -2.42
N TYR A 4 -0.95 10.53 -3.45
CA TYR A 4 -1.68 9.25 -3.29
C TYR A 4 -0.77 8.14 -2.78
N LYS A 5 0.47 8.02 -3.30
CA LYS A 5 1.46 7.06 -2.77
C LYS A 5 1.70 7.30 -1.27
N ARG A 6 1.90 8.55 -0.84
CA ARG A 6 2.08 8.88 0.59
C ARG A 6 0.84 8.61 1.43
N LEU A 7 -0.36 8.80 0.88
CA LEU A 7 -1.62 8.52 1.57
C LEU A 7 -1.78 7.01 1.81
N ILE A 8 -1.56 6.21 0.77
CA ILE A 8 -1.60 4.75 0.82
C ILE A 8 -0.58 4.22 1.82
N ILE A 9 0.67 4.72 1.77
CA ILE A 9 1.71 4.39 2.74
C ILE A 9 1.25 4.69 4.17
N LYS A 10 0.66 5.87 4.43
CA LYS A 10 0.15 6.24 5.75
C LYS A 10 -1.02 5.37 6.22
N ILE A 11 -1.93 4.98 5.32
CA ILE A 11 -3.07 4.12 5.65
C ILE A 11 -2.57 2.72 6.01
N LEU A 12 -1.67 2.17 5.19
CA LEU A 12 -1.02 0.89 5.45
C LEU A 12 -0.20 0.91 6.75
N GLU A 13 0.55 1.98 7.04
CA GLU A 13 1.27 2.14 8.31
C GLU A 13 0.36 2.30 9.53
N LYS A 14 -0.85 2.84 9.36
CA LYS A 14 -1.84 2.92 10.44
C LYS A 14 -2.60 1.62 10.64
N SER A 15 -2.71 0.82 9.60
CA SER A 15 -3.40 -0.45 9.65
C SER A 15 -2.45 -1.56 10.10
N SER A 16 -2.89 -2.37 11.06
CA SER A 16 -2.10 -3.50 11.54
C SER A 16 -1.84 -4.54 10.44
N VAL A 17 -2.72 -4.61 9.44
CA VAL A 17 -2.62 -5.52 8.28
C VAL A 17 -1.67 -4.98 7.21
N GLY A 18 -1.58 -3.66 7.08
CA GLY A 18 -0.71 -2.99 6.10
C GLY A 18 0.73 -2.80 6.58
N SER A 19 0.96 -2.72 7.89
CA SER A 19 2.27 -2.38 8.49
C SER A 19 3.34 -3.44 8.28
N ASP A 20 2.95 -4.72 8.21
CA ASP A 20 3.86 -5.85 7.96
C ASP A 20 3.85 -6.29 6.48
N ASN A 21 3.17 -5.53 5.62
CA ASN A 21 2.94 -5.96 4.24
C ASN A 21 4.11 -5.58 3.33
N ARG A 22 4.58 -6.54 2.52
CA ARG A 22 5.62 -6.34 1.50
C ARG A 22 5.30 -5.23 0.50
N LEU A 23 4.01 -4.95 0.26
CA LEU A 23 3.55 -3.87 -0.61
C LEU A 23 3.95 -2.49 -0.07
N LEU A 24 3.94 -2.31 1.26
CA LEU A 24 4.35 -1.07 1.91
C LEU A 24 5.84 -0.79 1.68
N GLU A 25 6.70 -1.80 1.85
CA GLU A 25 8.14 -1.67 1.62
C GLU A 25 8.45 -1.33 0.16
N LYS A 26 7.77 -1.97 -0.78
CA LYS A 26 7.89 -1.67 -2.22
C LYS A 26 7.48 -0.23 -2.51
N LEU A 27 6.33 0.21 -2.02
CA LEU A 27 5.86 1.59 -2.18
C LEU A 27 6.83 2.61 -1.56
N LYS A 28 7.37 2.33 -0.37
CA LYS A 28 8.37 3.18 0.29
C LYS A 28 9.70 3.21 -0.46
N SER A 29 10.09 2.11 -1.09
CA SER A 29 11.32 2.01 -1.89
C SER A 29 11.20 2.71 -3.26
N GLY A 30 10.05 3.31 -3.57
CA GLY A 30 9.80 3.94 -4.87
C GLY A 30 9.52 2.95 -5.99
N TYR A 31 9.27 1.68 -5.66
CA TYR A 31 8.90 0.66 -6.63
C TYR A 31 7.49 0.93 -7.17
N ASP A 32 7.33 0.83 -8.48
CA ASP A 32 6.02 0.83 -9.11
C ASP A 32 5.43 -0.58 -9.05
N LEU A 33 4.36 -0.71 -8.27
CA LEU A 33 3.65 -1.97 -8.08
C LEU A 33 3.18 -2.51 -9.43
N THR A 34 3.31 -3.81 -9.61
CA THR A 34 2.74 -4.49 -10.78
C THR A 34 1.21 -4.55 -10.66
N GLN A 35 0.49 -4.80 -11.76
CA GLN A 35 -0.98 -4.88 -11.72
C GLN A 35 -1.51 -5.86 -10.66
N ARG A 36 -0.84 -6.99 -10.48
CA ARG A 36 -1.22 -7.98 -9.47
C ARG A 36 -1.07 -7.44 -8.05
N GLU A 37 -0.01 -6.69 -7.81
CA GLU A 37 0.22 -6.02 -6.53
C GLU A 37 -0.71 -4.83 -6.30
N MET A 38 -1.13 -4.13 -7.37
CA MET A 38 -2.18 -3.12 -7.27
C MET A 38 -3.52 -3.74 -6.86
N ASN A 39 -3.88 -4.90 -7.41
CA ASN A 39 -5.09 -5.62 -6.98
C ASN A 39 -5.00 -6.04 -5.50
N GLU A 40 -3.88 -6.64 -5.08
CA GLU A 40 -3.71 -7.02 -3.67
C GLU A 40 -3.77 -5.80 -2.74
N LEU A 41 -3.17 -4.68 -3.16
CA LEU A 41 -3.23 -3.41 -2.43
C LEU A 41 -4.67 -2.89 -2.33
N GLU A 42 -5.43 -2.98 -3.41
CA GLU A 42 -6.83 -2.54 -3.46
C GLU A 42 -7.70 -3.38 -2.53
N GLU A 43 -7.56 -4.72 -2.54
CA GLU A 43 -8.24 -5.61 -1.60
C GLU A 43 -7.82 -5.35 -0.14
N LEU A 44 -6.54 -5.07 0.10
CA LEU A 44 -6.05 -4.67 1.41
C LEU A 44 -6.68 -3.37 1.89
N LEU A 45 -6.76 -2.37 1.01
CA LEU A 45 -7.37 -1.08 1.33
C LEU A 45 -8.87 -1.23 1.57
N ASP A 46 -9.57 -2.05 0.78
CA ASP A 46 -10.99 -2.37 0.96
C ASP A 46 -11.24 -3.10 2.29
N SER A 47 -10.31 -3.96 2.73
CA SER A 47 -10.39 -4.59 4.05
C SER A 47 -10.09 -3.63 5.23
N ILE A 48 -9.54 -2.44 4.96
CA ILE A 48 -9.16 -1.44 5.99
C ILE A 48 -10.18 -0.29 6.08
N LEU A 49 -10.81 0.08 4.96
CA LEU A 49 -11.79 1.17 4.81
C LEU A 49 -13.22 0.70 5.04
#